data_AF-A0A518GSZ2-F1
#
_entry.id   AF-A0A518GSZ2-F1
#
_cell.length_a   1.000
_cell.length_b   1.000
_cell.length_c   1.000
_cell.angle_alpha   90.00
_cell.angle_beta   90.00
_cell.angle_gamma   90.00
#
_symmetry.space_group_name_H-M   'P 1'
#
loop_
_entity.id
_entity.type
_entity.pdbx_description
1 polymer ?
#
loop_
_entity_poly.entity_id
_entity_poly.type
_entity_poly.pdbx_seq_one_letter_code
_entity_poly.pdbx_strand_id
1 'polypeptide(L)'
;MGNYNRNDSYFEVPVVRTSYFGKTVTAGQKWLFAAAVMSAGLVAEMGEALAQARTIPASISREERDRLMNDLSAPMMEFDQYNNSRLRPPANSDLSNPTTELERVRPLVRDAQDELSDLILDLGDESARRPALRSLLVDAMNLQARLTSIVQQAQRTNDHRYLTEDFRELDAQWRELSYRMSLATDLSKRTQQRAANLDGISQSIGKVLLIQPQVNSRALMEKFIQMSTDMRNLTDDVAYEVNDRRIRDELTLALNRVNQQVRTMSLAVQDQADRNIVVDQYKRFQELWYPEAAKLQAYTGSAMDRDLRRIAQTDSEIRQLLMMPQQLDKQQLVYLTNSLKKDIDEFFQRTPLLLLVHLPKSNTVLATADEFYGVCEYFVDIVNRSNTASMTDVVEAFRYIEAAERNFAATFRPIQSESAQSILRKIEQTIGTLRSTLMVQRDDLSRQAAIDLAAEIDGLTYNLQLVSQRWLQTERPVYAAEAQREIAAFSERAMRLHDSLVRGSTAAQARQQTEQLYESWRRVYSYLVQCRTEDRTQLGRLASRMTPALVELRTMLSQ
;
A
#
# COMPACT_ATOMS: atom_id res chain seq x y z
N MET A 1 30.29 -10.45 -86.07
CA MET A 1 30.78 -11.67 -85.38
C MET A 1 30.39 -11.51 -83.92
N GLY A 2 29.49 -12.25 -83.30
CA GLY A 2 29.23 -13.69 -83.41
C GLY A 2 29.65 -14.34 -82.08
N ASN A 3 28.65 -14.67 -81.24
CA ASN A 3 28.58 -15.66 -80.14
C ASN A 3 29.83 -16.04 -79.32
N TYR A 4 29.74 -16.08 -77.98
CA TYR A 4 29.28 -17.27 -77.23
C TYR A 4 29.34 -17.08 -75.70
N ASN A 5 28.40 -17.75 -75.03
CA ASN A 5 28.16 -17.92 -73.60
C ASN A 5 29.36 -18.31 -72.72
N ARG A 6 29.28 -17.92 -71.43
CA ARG A 6 29.34 -18.89 -70.33
C ARG A 6 28.59 -18.41 -69.08
N ASN A 7 27.72 -19.30 -68.60
CA ASN A 7 26.98 -19.26 -67.35
C ASN A 7 27.92 -19.20 -66.14
N ASP A 8 27.49 -18.50 -65.08
CA ASP A 8 27.58 -19.02 -63.72
C ASP A 8 26.36 -18.55 -62.90
N SER A 9 25.78 -19.52 -62.23
CA SER A 9 24.51 -19.53 -61.51
C SER A 9 24.65 -18.99 -60.08
N TYR A 10 23.86 -17.99 -59.72
CA TYR A 10 23.56 -17.64 -58.33
C TYR A 10 22.18 -18.18 -57.96
N PHE A 11 22.12 -18.93 -56.85
CA PHE A 11 20.92 -19.34 -56.15
C PHE A 11 20.25 -18.12 -55.51
N GLU A 12 19.05 -17.75 -55.97
CA GLU A 12 18.14 -16.89 -55.22
C GLU A 12 17.28 -17.74 -54.27
N VAL A 13 17.33 -17.44 -52.98
CA VAL A 13 16.40 -17.94 -51.97
C VAL A 13 15.23 -16.95 -51.88
N PRO A 14 13.97 -17.36 -52.12
CA PRO A 14 12.84 -16.44 -52.06
C PRO A 14 12.48 -16.10 -50.60
N VAL A 15 12.44 -14.80 -50.31
CA VAL A 15 11.87 -14.24 -49.09
C VAL A 15 10.35 -14.43 -49.12
N VAL A 16 9.84 -15.33 -48.27
CA VAL A 16 8.40 -15.50 -48.06
C VAL A 16 7.89 -14.32 -47.22
N ARG A 17 7.28 -13.33 -47.88
CA ARG A 17 6.35 -12.38 -47.25
C ARG A 17 5.00 -13.08 -47.12
N THR A 18 4.62 -13.46 -45.90
CA THR A 18 3.24 -13.82 -45.57
C THR A 18 2.49 -12.58 -45.11
N SER A 19 1.70 -12.02 -46.03
CA SER A 19 0.54 -11.17 -45.73
C SER A 19 -0.69 -12.04 -45.42
N TYR A 20 -1.82 -11.41 -45.07
CA TYR A 20 -3.16 -11.92 -44.69
C TYR A 20 -3.34 -12.06 -43.15
N PHE A 21 -4.29 -11.42 -42.46
CA PHE A 21 -5.61 -10.89 -42.84
C PHE A 21 -5.90 -9.53 -42.18
N GLY A 22 -6.18 -8.51 -42.99
CA GLY A 22 -7.06 -7.41 -42.60
C GLY A 22 -8.48 -7.74 -43.05
N LYS A 23 -9.44 -7.71 -42.13
CA LYS A 23 -10.86 -7.58 -42.46
C LYS A 23 -11.41 -6.37 -41.73
N THR A 24 -11.85 -5.40 -42.53
CA THR A 24 -12.71 -4.29 -42.14
C THR A 24 -14.02 -4.83 -41.58
N VAL A 25 -14.30 -4.56 -40.31
CA VAL A 25 -15.65 -4.73 -39.74
C VAL A 25 -16.37 -3.39 -39.90
N THR A 26 -17.27 -3.35 -40.86
CA THR A 26 -18.24 -2.28 -41.10
C THR A 26 -19.16 -2.09 -39.90
N ALA A 27 -19.42 -0.83 -39.57
CA ALA A 27 -20.41 -0.41 -38.58
C ALA A 27 -21.80 -0.96 -38.91
N GLY A 28 -22.41 -1.69 -37.97
CA GLY A 28 -23.83 -2.08 -38.02
C GLY A 28 -24.10 -3.55 -37.74
N GLN A 29 -23.86 -3.99 -36.50
CA GLN A 29 -24.54 -5.14 -35.84
C GLN A 29 -23.97 -5.30 -34.41
N LYS A 30 -24.45 -4.45 -33.51
CA LYS A 30 -24.43 -4.70 -32.06
C LYS A 30 -25.86 -5.05 -31.68
N TRP A 31 -26.04 -5.92 -30.68
CA TRP A 31 -27.27 -6.51 -30.14
C TRP A 31 -27.51 -7.99 -30.51
N LEU A 32 -27.73 -8.80 -29.45
CA LEU A 32 -28.09 -10.23 -29.38
C LEU A 32 -26.93 -11.24 -29.39
N PHE A 33 -26.39 -11.54 -28.21
CA PHE A 33 -26.30 -12.92 -27.73
C PHE A 33 -26.46 -12.96 -26.21
N ALA A 34 -27.70 -13.24 -25.79
CA ALA A 34 -28.04 -13.75 -24.48
C ALA A 34 -28.50 -15.21 -24.66
N ALA A 35 -28.21 -16.02 -23.64
CA ALA A 35 -28.82 -17.31 -23.27
C ALA A 35 -28.06 -18.63 -23.56
N ALA A 36 -27.59 -19.22 -22.44
CA ALA A 36 -28.00 -20.52 -21.88
C ALA A 36 -27.28 -21.82 -22.27
N VAL A 37 -26.52 -22.35 -21.30
CA VAL A 37 -26.43 -23.79 -20.92
C VAL A 37 -26.27 -23.83 -19.39
N MET A 38 -27.33 -23.99 -18.60
CA MET A 38 -27.85 -25.25 -18.05
C MET A 38 -26.80 -26.09 -17.29
N SER A 39 -26.73 -25.89 -15.97
CA SER A 39 -26.30 -26.93 -15.01
C SER A 39 -27.27 -26.95 -13.81
N ALA A 40 -28.54 -27.20 -14.11
CA ALA A 40 -29.49 -27.73 -13.15
C ALA A 40 -29.18 -29.23 -12.97
N GLY A 41 -28.44 -29.57 -11.92
CA GLY A 41 -28.06 -30.97 -11.64
C GLY A 41 -27.23 -31.20 -10.38
N LEU A 42 -26.73 -30.16 -9.71
CA LEU A 42 -25.88 -30.29 -8.51
C LEU A 42 -26.37 -29.45 -7.31
N VAL A 43 -27.66 -29.11 -7.25
CA VAL A 43 -28.20 -28.19 -6.24
C VAL A 43 -28.95 -28.90 -5.09
N ALA A 44 -29.20 -30.21 -5.17
CA ALA A 44 -29.99 -30.89 -4.13
C ALA A 44 -29.17 -31.41 -2.93
N GLU A 45 -27.88 -31.73 -3.09
CA GLU A 45 -27.05 -32.32 -2.00
C GLU A 45 -26.07 -31.34 -1.33
N MET A 46 -25.85 -30.14 -1.88
CA MET A 46 -25.10 -29.06 -1.20
C MET A 46 -25.97 -28.19 -0.27
N GLY A 47 -27.30 -28.34 -0.33
CA GLY A 47 -28.25 -27.50 0.43
C GLY A 47 -28.22 -27.73 1.94
N GLU A 48 -27.97 -28.96 2.40
CA GLU A 48 -27.95 -29.27 3.84
C GLU A 48 -26.57 -29.07 4.49
N ALA A 49 -25.48 -29.25 3.73
CA ALA A 49 -24.12 -28.96 4.21
C ALA A 49 -23.80 -27.45 4.29
N LEU A 50 -24.45 -26.62 3.46
CA LEU A 50 -24.30 -25.15 3.49
C LEU A 50 -25.23 -24.47 4.51
N ALA A 51 -26.23 -25.17 5.06
CA ALA A 51 -27.09 -24.65 6.11
C ALA A 51 -26.41 -24.63 7.49
N GLN A 52 -25.39 -25.47 7.72
CA GLN A 52 -24.63 -25.51 8.98
C GLN A 52 -23.35 -24.65 8.97
N ALA A 53 -22.98 -24.05 7.83
CA ALA A 53 -21.81 -23.16 7.72
C ALA A 53 -22.13 -21.66 7.95
N ARG A 54 -23.39 -21.30 8.23
CA ARG A 54 -23.79 -19.92 8.57
C ARG A 54 -23.82 -19.68 10.08
N THR A 55 -22.65 -19.76 10.69
CA THR A 55 -22.32 -18.95 11.86
C THR A 55 -20.89 -18.47 11.69
N ILE A 56 -20.69 -17.54 10.75
CA ILE A 56 -19.51 -16.68 10.74
C ILE A 56 -19.56 -15.90 12.05
N PRO A 57 -18.59 -16.00 12.98
CA PRO A 57 -18.56 -15.13 14.13
C PRO A 57 -18.42 -13.69 13.61
N ALA A 58 -19.48 -12.93 13.87
CA ALA A 58 -19.66 -11.55 13.45
C ALA A 58 -18.85 -10.61 14.34
N SER A 59 -18.24 -9.58 13.72
CA SER A 59 -17.67 -8.39 14.38
C SER A 59 -16.53 -8.63 15.38
N ILE A 60 -15.56 -7.71 15.48
CA ILE A 60 -14.65 -7.69 16.63
C ILE A 60 -15.53 -7.47 17.87
N SER A 61 -15.59 -8.45 18.78
CA SER A 61 -16.35 -8.28 20.02
C SER A 61 -15.79 -7.10 20.82
N ARG A 62 -16.64 -6.39 21.58
CA ARG A 62 -16.18 -5.27 22.43
C ARG A 62 -15.04 -5.68 23.37
N GLU A 63 -15.08 -6.91 23.88
CA GLU A 63 -14.04 -7.45 24.77
C GLU A 63 -12.71 -7.69 24.04
N GLU A 64 -12.76 -8.22 22.81
CA GLU A 64 -11.57 -8.43 21.99
C GLU A 64 -10.95 -7.10 21.53
N ARG A 65 -11.80 -6.11 21.20
CA ARG A 65 -11.38 -4.74 20.96
C ARG A 65 -10.69 -4.16 22.18
N ASP A 66 -11.31 -4.21 23.36
CA ASP A 66 -10.75 -3.61 24.57
C ASP A 66 -9.42 -4.28 24.97
N ARG A 67 -9.26 -5.59 24.70
CA ARG A 67 -7.97 -6.27 24.82
C ARG A 67 -6.94 -5.74 23.82
N LEU A 68 -7.27 -5.66 22.54
CA LEU A 68 -6.37 -5.13 21.50
C LEU A 68 -5.98 -3.68 21.77
N MET A 69 -6.93 -2.86 22.23
CA MET A 69 -6.72 -1.46 22.58
C MET A 69 -5.85 -1.29 23.82
N ASN A 70 -6.06 -2.10 24.86
CA ASN A 70 -5.18 -2.13 26.03
C ASN A 70 -3.77 -2.58 25.65
N ASP A 71 -3.65 -3.56 24.76
CA ASP A 71 -2.35 -4.05 24.30
C ASP A 71 -1.65 -3.06 23.35
N LEU A 72 -2.37 -2.22 22.59
CA LEU A 72 -1.80 -1.14 21.78
C LEU A 72 -1.36 0.07 22.63
N SER A 73 -2.18 0.44 23.61
CA SER A 73 -2.04 1.68 24.36
C SER A 73 -1.08 1.54 25.55
N ALA A 74 -1.09 0.42 26.28
CA ALA A 74 -0.22 0.23 27.44
C ALA A 74 1.29 0.34 27.08
N PRO A 75 1.75 -0.20 25.93
CA PRO A 75 3.13 0.00 25.49
C PRO A 75 3.51 1.46 25.18
N MET A 76 2.62 2.21 24.55
CA MET A 76 2.87 3.62 24.25
C MET A 76 2.94 4.45 25.54
N MET A 77 2.03 4.19 26.49
CA MET A 77 1.97 4.91 27.76
C MET A 77 3.23 4.76 28.63
N GLU A 78 3.85 3.58 28.66
CA GLU A 78 4.96 3.27 29.57
C GLU A 78 6.31 3.82 29.09
N PHE A 79 6.48 3.96 27.77
CA PHE A 79 7.60 4.67 27.19
C PHE A 79 7.47 6.20 27.36
N ASP A 80 6.28 6.75 27.15
CA ASP A 80 5.99 8.19 27.26
C ASP A 80 6.15 8.72 28.69
N GLN A 81 5.71 7.94 29.70
CA GLN A 81 5.82 8.31 31.12
C GLN A 81 7.26 8.61 31.57
N TYR A 82 8.23 7.85 31.07
CA TYR A 82 9.64 7.99 31.49
C TYR A 82 10.43 8.98 30.63
N ASN A 83 10.06 9.19 29.36
CA ASN A 83 10.65 10.23 28.52
C ASN A 83 10.29 11.63 29.05
N ASN A 84 9.04 11.83 29.46
CA ASN A 84 8.58 13.08 30.09
C ASN A 84 9.24 13.34 31.45
N SER A 85 9.74 12.30 32.13
CA SER A 85 10.50 12.44 33.38
C SER A 85 11.93 12.96 33.18
N ARG A 86 12.47 12.93 31.94
CA ARG A 86 13.83 13.38 31.59
C ARG A 86 13.89 14.66 30.78
N LEU A 87 12.79 15.06 30.15
CA LEU A 87 12.60 16.45 29.73
C LEU A 87 12.43 17.28 31.01
N ARG A 88 13.56 17.62 31.63
CA ARG A 88 13.59 18.62 32.70
C ARG A 88 12.81 19.82 32.16
N PRO A 89 11.72 20.25 32.82
CA PRO A 89 11.02 21.45 32.38
C PRO A 89 12.08 22.55 32.23
N PRO A 90 12.03 23.41 31.19
CA PRO A 90 12.71 24.70 31.30
C PRO A 90 12.32 25.27 32.66
N ALA A 91 13.27 25.85 33.39
CA ALA A 91 13.21 26.08 34.84
C ALA A 91 12.05 26.98 35.35
N ASN A 92 11.02 27.24 34.54
CA ASN A 92 9.85 28.08 34.80
C ASN A 92 8.53 27.47 34.25
N SER A 93 8.13 26.26 34.64
CA SER A 93 6.75 25.77 34.34
C SER A 93 6.16 24.81 35.38
N ASP A 94 6.30 25.11 36.67
CA ASP A 94 5.34 24.61 37.69
C ASP A 94 4.04 25.42 37.57
N LEU A 95 3.30 25.20 36.49
CA LEU A 95 1.93 25.71 36.39
C LEU A 95 1.06 24.89 37.36
N SER A 96 0.57 25.53 38.42
CA SER A 96 -0.37 24.92 39.37
C SER A 96 -1.73 24.63 38.75
N ASN A 97 -2.10 25.37 37.70
CA ASN A 97 -3.33 25.21 36.95
C ASN A 97 -3.06 24.94 35.47
N PRO A 98 -3.92 24.19 34.78
CA PRO A 98 -3.79 23.97 33.34
C PRO A 98 -3.87 25.30 32.57
N THR A 99 -3.13 25.43 31.46
CA THR A 99 -3.29 26.56 30.54
C THR A 99 -4.72 26.59 29.99
N THR A 100 -5.26 27.78 29.71
CA THR A 100 -6.62 27.99 29.16
C THR A 100 -6.90 27.13 27.93
N GLU A 101 -5.89 26.95 27.08
CA GLU A 101 -5.95 26.10 25.88
C GLU A 101 -6.12 24.62 26.26
N LEU A 102 -5.42 24.16 27.29
CA LEU A 102 -5.50 22.77 27.76
C LEU A 102 -6.84 22.46 28.43
N GLU A 103 -7.38 23.41 29.19
CA GLU A 103 -8.74 23.29 29.77
C GLU A 103 -9.80 23.13 28.69
N ARG A 104 -9.66 23.86 27.58
CA ARG A 104 -10.56 23.78 26.42
C ARG A 104 -10.35 22.52 25.58
N VAL A 105 -9.12 22.03 25.47
CA VAL A 105 -8.80 20.82 24.68
C VAL A 105 -9.24 19.55 25.39
N ARG A 106 -9.06 19.42 26.71
CA ARG A 106 -9.41 18.21 27.47
C ARG A 106 -10.81 17.62 27.18
N PRO A 107 -11.90 18.40 27.15
CA PRO A 107 -13.22 17.86 26.77
C PRO A 107 -13.25 17.41 25.30
N LEU A 108 -12.69 18.20 24.36
CA LEU A 108 -12.65 17.85 22.94
C LEU A 108 -11.91 16.54 22.66
N VAL A 109 -10.83 16.26 23.39
CA VAL A 109 -10.05 15.01 23.24
C VAL A 109 -10.84 13.81 23.76
N ARG A 110 -11.64 13.98 24.82
CA ARG A 110 -12.56 12.93 25.29
C ARG A 110 -13.67 12.67 24.27
N ASP A 111 -14.28 13.72 23.74
CA ASP A 111 -15.29 13.61 22.70
C ASP A 111 -14.72 12.91 21.45
N ALA A 112 -13.48 13.23 21.06
CA ALA A 112 -12.77 12.52 19.98
C ALA A 112 -12.55 11.04 20.31
N GLN A 113 -12.19 10.71 21.56
CA GLN A 113 -11.93 9.33 21.99
C GLN A 113 -13.20 8.47 21.95
N ASP A 114 -14.34 9.06 22.31
CA ASP A 114 -15.65 8.40 22.26
C ASP A 114 -16.13 8.23 20.81
N GLU A 115 -16.06 9.28 19.99
CA GLU A 115 -16.48 9.22 18.59
C GLU A 115 -15.60 8.28 17.76
N LEU A 116 -14.28 8.24 18.01
CA LEU A 116 -13.36 7.31 17.35
C LEU A 116 -13.55 5.87 17.84
N SER A 117 -13.88 5.66 19.12
CA SER A 117 -14.27 4.35 19.63
C SER A 117 -15.49 3.78 18.91
N ASP A 118 -16.48 4.63 18.69
CA ASP A 118 -17.70 4.29 17.99
C ASP A 118 -17.46 4.08 16.49
N LEU A 119 -16.59 4.89 15.88
CA LEU A 119 -16.18 4.71 14.48
C LEU A 119 -15.52 3.35 14.25
N ILE A 120 -14.65 2.90 15.17
CA ILE A 120 -14.01 1.58 15.11
C ILE A 120 -15.06 0.46 15.14
N LEU A 121 -16.12 0.60 15.94
CA LEU A 121 -17.20 -0.39 15.98
C LEU A 121 -17.95 -0.47 14.64
N ASP A 122 -18.31 0.70 14.09
CA ASP A 122 -19.02 0.77 12.82
C ASP A 122 -18.15 0.24 11.66
N LEU A 123 -16.84 0.55 11.63
CA LEU A 123 -15.87 -0.01 10.68
C LEU A 123 -15.64 -1.51 10.91
N GLY A 124 -15.70 -2.00 12.15
CA GLY A 124 -15.61 -3.42 12.49
C GLY A 124 -16.76 -4.22 11.86
N ASP A 125 -17.99 -3.72 12.01
CA ASP A 125 -19.19 -4.34 11.43
C ASP A 125 -19.17 -4.30 9.89
N GLU A 126 -18.73 -3.19 9.31
CA GLU A 126 -18.64 -3.04 7.86
C GLU A 126 -17.51 -3.86 7.25
N SER A 127 -16.35 -3.95 7.91
CA SER A 127 -15.19 -4.73 7.45
C SER A 127 -15.44 -6.24 7.51
N ALA A 128 -16.27 -6.72 8.44
CA ALA A 128 -16.73 -8.11 8.47
C ALA A 128 -17.54 -8.48 7.21
N ARG A 129 -18.25 -7.51 6.63
CA ARG A 129 -19.00 -7.69 5.37
C ARG A 129 -18.17 -7.38 4.14
N ARG A 130 -17.17 -6.50 4.28
CA ARG A 130 -16.33 -5.97 3.19
C ARG A 130 -14.86 -5.95 3.62
N PRO A 131 -14.10 -7.01 3.32
CA PRO A 131 -12.69 -7.12 3.68
C PRO A 131 -11.80 -5.94 3.26
N ALA A 132 -12.15 -5.22 2.19
CA ALA A 132 -11.43 -4.04 1.72
C ALA A 132 -11.31 -2.92 2.77
N LEU A 133 -12.30 -2.80 3.67
CA LEU A 133 -12.35 -1.79 4.72
C LEU A 133 -11.45 -2.11 5.92
N ARG A 134 -10.83 -3.30 5.98
CA ARG A 134 -9.97 -3.71 7.10
C ARG A 134 -8.78 -2.78 7.32
N SER A 135 -8.20 -2.26 6.24
CA SER A 135 -7.10 -1.29 6.34
C SER A 135 -7.53 -0.04 7.11
N LEU A 136 -8.73 0.50 6.83
CA LEU A 136 -9.28 1.67 7.53
C LEU A 136 -9.55 1.38 9.01
N LEU A 137 -9.99 0.16 9.33
CA LEU A 137 -10.21 -0.27 10.71
C LEU A 137 -8.91 -0.29 11.51
N VAL A 138 -7.84 -0.85 10.93
CA VAL A 138 -6.51 -0.86 11.56
C VAL A 138 -6.02 0.55 11.82
N ASP A 139 -6.11 1.43 10.82
CA ASP A 139 -5.69 2.82 10.93
C ASP A 139 -6.46 3.55 12.04
N ALA A 140 -7.78 3.32 12.15
CA ALA A 140 -8.61 3.88 13.22
C ALA A 140 -8.20 3.36 14.62
N MET A 141 -7.88 2.07 14.75
CA MET A 141 -7.40 1.49 16.01
C MET A 141 -6.04 2.06 16.44
N ASN A 142 -5.11 2.21 15.50
CA ASN A 142 -3.82 2.84 15.75
C ASN A 142 -3.98 4.30 16.22
N LEU A 143 -4.87 5.06 15.56
CA LEU A 143 -5.18 6.43 15.94
C LEU A 143 -5.79 6.51 17.35
N GLN A 144 -6.69 5.59 17.69
CA GLN A 144 -7.33 5.53 19.02
C GLN A 144 -6.33 5.20 20.13
N ALA A 145 -5.36 4.32 19.86
CA ALA A 145 -4.30 4.01 20.82
C ALA A 145 -3.44 5.25 21.11
N ARG A 146 -3.07 5.99 20.05
CA ARG A 146 -2.30 7.23 20.16
C ARG A 146 -3.09 8.33 20.89
N LEU A 147 -4.37 8.51 20.54
CA LEU A 147 -5.29 9.41 21.22
C LEU A 147 -5.41 9.10 22.72
N THR A 148 -5.47 7.81 23.08
CA THR A 148 -5.51 7.37 24.48
C THR A 148 -4.24 7.78 25.24
N SER A 149 -3.05 7.67 24.63
CA SER A 149 -1.81 8.18 25.23
C SER A 149 -1.90 9.70 25.47
N ILE A 150 -2.34 10.45 24.46
CA ILE A 150 -2.49 11.92 24.54
C ILE A 150 -3.47 12.33 25.64
N VAL A 151 -4.62 11.65 25.77
CA VAL A 151 -5.61 11.91 26.84
C VAL A 151 -4.96 11.78 28.22
N GLN A 152 -4.18 10.73 28.44
CA GLN A 152 -3.53 10.51 29.73
C GLN A 152 -2.42 11.52 29.99
N GLN A 153 -1.63 11.87 28.97
CA GLN A 153 -0.62 12.91 29.10
C GLN A 153 -1.27 14.27 29.41
N ALA A 154 -2.37 14.61 28.74
CA ALA A 154 -3.16 15.82 28.97
C ALA A 154 -3.73 15.94 30.38
N GLN A 155 -3.95 14.82 31.08
CA GLN A 155 -4.36 14.80 32.49
C GLN A 155 -3.19 15.04 33.46
N ARG A 156 -1.95 14.75 33.04
CA ARG A 156 -0.75 14.82 33.88
C ARG A 156 0.06 16.10 33.68
N THR A 157 -0.04 16.72 32.50
CA THR A 157 0.56 18.03 32.23
C THR A 157 -0.45 19.15 32.46
N ASN A 158 0.06 20.31 32.85
CA ASN A 158 -0.69 21.56 32.92
C ASN A 158 -0.35 22.54 31.78
N ASP A 159 0.68 22.27 30.98
CA ASP A 159 1.04 23.11 29.84
C ASP A 159 0.72 22.38 28.52
N HIS A 160 -0.14 22.97 27.69
CA HIS A 160 -0.51 22.46 26.37
C HIS A 160 0.68 22.35 25.41
N ARG A 161 1.72 23.16 25.59
CA ARG A 161 2.88 23.22 24.67
C ARG A 161 3.64 21.90 24.59
N TYR A 162 3.58 21.07 25.64
CA TYR A 162 4.18 19.74 25.62
C TYR A 162 3.44 18.76 24.72
N LEU A 163 2.17 19.01 24.42
CA LEU A 163 1.31 18.11 23.62
C LEU A 163 1.13 18.59 22.19
N THR A 164 1.59 19.80 21.86
CA THR A 164 1.34 20.41 20.54
C THR A 164 1.84 19.53 19.40
N GLU A 165 3.01 18.90 19.54
CA GLU A 165 3.54 18.00 18.50
C GLU A 165 2.74 16.70 18.41
N ASP A 166 2.29 16.16 19.55
CA ASP A 166 1.46 14.96 19.55
C ASP A 166 0.13 15.20 18.84
N PHE A 167 -0.49 16.36 19.07
CA PHE A 167 -1.70 16.80 18.38
C PHE A 167 -1.48 17.08 16.89
N ARG A 168 -0.30 17.57 16.48
CA ARG A 168 0.03 17.76 15.05
C ARG A 168 0.09 16.44 14.30
N GLU A 169 0.81 15.46 14.84
CA GLU A 169 0.86 14.13 14.23
C GLU A 169 -0.52 13.44 14.29
N LEU A 170 -1.34 13.72 15.32
CA LEU A 170 -2.70 13.17 15.41
C LEU A 170 -3.59 13.74 14.30
N ASP A 171 -3.54 15.06 14.08
CA ASP A 171 -4.26 15.74 12.99
C ASP A 171 -3.81 15.20 11.62
N ALA A 172 -2.51 14.99 11.41
CA ALA A 172 -1.98 14.42 10.16
C ALA A 172 -2.55 13.00 9.89
N GLN A 173 -2.49 12.11 10.88
CA GLN A 173 -2.99 10.73 10.75
C GLN A 173 -4.52 10.69 10.58
N TRP A 174 -5.25 11.50 11.35
CA TRP A 174 -6.70 11.59 11.22
C TRP A 174 -7.11 12.08 9.83
N ARG A 175 -6.47 13.13 9.30
CA ARG A 175 -6.78 13.66 7.97
C ARG A 175 -6.54 12.63 6.86
N GLU A 176 -5.46 11.87 6.96
CA GLU A 176 -5.17 10.79 6.01
C GLU A 176 -6.27 9.72 6.04
N LEU A 177 -6.67 9.30 7.25
CA LEU A 177 -7.77 8.34 7.43
C LEU A 177 -9.11 8.89 6.91
N SER A 178 -9.48 10.11 7.30
CA SER A 178 -10.71 10.79 6.87
C SER A 178 -10.77 10.92 5.35
N TYR A 179 -9.65 11.30 4.72
CA TYR A 179 -9.55 11.35 3.26
C TYR A 179 -9.78 9.96 2.63
N ARG A 180 -9.11 8.91 3.10
CA ARG A 180 -9.31 7.54 2.57
C ARG A 180 -10.72 7.01 2.79
N MET A 181 -11.35 7.37 3.91
CA MET A 181 -12.75 7.06 4.16
C MET A 181 -13.67 7.79 3.18
N SER A 182 -13.39 9.05 2.84
CA SER A 182 -14.18 9.80 1.85
C SER A 182 -14.13 9.19 0.44
N LEU A 183 -13.05 8.49 0.11
CA LEU A 183 -12.87 7.77 -1.15
C LEU A 183 -13.59 6.41 -1.16
N ALA A 184 -13.93 5.86 0.01
CA ALA A 184 -14.62 4.58 0.10
C ALA A 184 -16.11 4.77 -0.26
N THR A 185 -16.49 4.30 -1.45
CA THR A 185 -17.85 4.45 -2.01
C THR A 185 -18.95 3.77 -1.20
N ASP A 186 -18.57 2.79 -0.39
CA ASP A 186 -19.50 1.82 0.18
C ASP A 186 -19.75 2.00 1.69
N LEU A 187 -19.13 3.00 2.33
CA LEU A 187 -19.35 3.26 3.76
C LEU A 187 -20.81 3.62 4.05
N SER A 188 -21.34 3.15 5.18
CA SER A 188 -22.70 3.55 5.56
C SER A 188 -22.75 5.05 5.89
N LYS A 189 -23.93 5.65 5.72
CA LYS A 189 -24.16 7.06 6.10
C LYS A 189 -23.83 7.33 7.57
N ARG A 190 -24.00 6.31 8.43
CA ARG A 190 -23.66 6.40 9.85
C ARG A 190 -22.14 6.53 10.04
N THR A 191 -21.36 5.65 9.44
CA THR A 191 -19.89 5.69 9.48
C THR A 191 -19.33 6.99 8.89
N GLN A 192 -19.91 7.45 7.78
CA GLN A 192 -19.57 8.75 7.18
C GLN A 192 -19.89 9.93 8.13
N GLN A 193 -21.02 9.88 8.83
CA GLN A 193 -21.38 10.91 9.81
C GLN A 193 -20.40 10.94 11.00
N ARG A 194 -19.94 9.79 11.48
CA ARG A 194 -18.93 9.73 12.55
C ARG A 194 -17.60 10.34 12.12
N ALA A 195 -17.17 10.05 10.90
CA ALA A 195 -16.00 10.71 10.33
C ALA A 195 -16.18 12.23 10.26
N ALA A 196 -17.34 12.71 9.82
CA ALA A 196 -17.64 14.15 9.78
C ALA A 196 -17.64 14.80 11.19
N ASN A 197 -18.14 14.09 12.20
CA ASN A 197 -18.10 14.56 13.59
C ASN A 197 -16.65 14.70 14.10
N LEU A 198 -15.82 13.66 13.87
CA LEU A 198 -14.39 13.68 14.21
C LEU A 198 -13.63 14.79 13.48
N ASP A 199 -13.95 15.06 12.21
CA ASP A 199 -13.39 16.21 11.48
C ASP A 199 -13.71 17.53 12.18
N GLY A 200 -14.95 17.71 12.66
CA GLY A 200 -15.36 18.89 13.42
C GLY A 200 -14.60 19.03 14.75
N ILE A 201 -14.38 17.91 15.45
CA ILE A 201 -13.63 17.89 16.71
C ILE A 201 -12.15 18.20 16.46
N SER A 202 -11.52 17.55 15.47
CA SER A 202 -10.12 17.79 15.09
C SER A 202 -9.88 19.24 14.69
N GLN A 203 -10.79 19.84 13.91
CA GLN A 203 -10.72 21.27 13.57
C GLN A 203 -10.83 22.17 14.80
N SER A 204 -11.66 21.80 15.77
CA SER A 204 -11.82 22.55 17.02
C SER A 204 -10.56 22.48 17.88
N ILE A 205 -9.94 21.29 18.01
CA ILE A 205 -8.65 21.10 18.68
C ILE A 205 -7.58 21.95 17.98
N GLY A 206 -7.51 21.89 16.64
CA GLY A 206 -6.54 22.65 15.86
C GLY A 206 -6.68 24.17 16.06
N LYS A 207 -7.93 24.69 16.10
CA LYS A 207 -8.18 26.12 16.38
C LYS A 207 -7.72 26.53 17.78
N VAL A 208 -7.93 25.70 18.79
CA VAL A 208 -7.55 26.01 20.18
C VAL A 208 -6.03 26.00 20.35
N LEU A 209 -5.35 25.04 19.73
CA LEU A 209 -3.89 24.86 19.83
C LEU A 209 -3.10 25.65 18.77
N LEU A 210 -3.79 26.41 17.91
CA LEU A 210 -3.19 27.11 16.77
C LEU A 210 -2.40 26.17 15.85
N ILE A 211 -2.88 24.94 15.70
CA ILE A 211 -2.32 23.93 14.80
C ILE A 211 -2.96 24.12 13.43
N GLN A 212 -2.13 24.37 12.42
CA GLN A 212 -2.56 24.37 11.03
C GLN A 212 -2.81 22.94 10.53
N PRO A 213 -3.61 22.73 9.47
CA PRO A 213 -3.78 21.42 8.84
C PRO A 213 -2.44 20.75 8.51
N GLN A 214 -2.17 19.60 9.11
CA GLN A 214 -0.92 18.89 8.93
C GLN A 214 -1.00 17.88 7.77
N VAL A 215 0.16 17.62 7.15
CA VAL A 215 0.37 16.46 6.27
C VAL A 215 1.27 15.47 7.00
N ASN A 216 1.23 14.20 6.61
CA ASN A 216 2.12 13.18 7.14
C ASN A 216 3.54 13.37 6.58
N SER A 217 4.29 14.32 7.16
CA SER A 217 5.62 14.74 6.69
C SER A 217 6.63 13.59 6.62
N ARG A 218 6.53 12.64 7.55
CA ARG A 218 7.40 11.46 7.57
C ARG A 218 7.13 10.55 6.38
N ALA A 219 5.86 10.16 6.17
CA ALA A 219 5.49 9.33 5.02
C ALA A 219 5.82 10.04 3.70
N LEU A 220 5.57 11.35 3.60
CA LEU A 220 5.93 12.15 2.42
C LEU A 220 7.44 12.15 2.17
N MET A 221 8.26 12.30 3.21
CA MET A 221 9.72 12.26 3.07
C MET A 221 10.19 10.90 2.55
N GLU A 222 9.67 9.81 3.11
CA GLU A 222 9.97 8.45 2.67
C GLU A 222 9.61 8.26 1.18
N LYS A 223 8.43 8.75 0.75
CA LYS A 223 8.01 8.68 -0.66
C LYS A 223 8.82 9.61 -1.58
N PHE A 224 9.28 10.76 -1.13
CA PHE A 224 10.16 11.62 -1.94
C PHE A 224 11.56 11.03 -2.11
N ILE A 225 12.10 10.34 -1.09
CA ILE A 225 13.36 9.61 -1.21
C ILE A 225 13.22 8.47 -2.23
N GLN A 226 12.10 7.72 -2.14
CA GLN A 226 11.77 6.68 -3.11
C GLN A 226 11.67 7.25 -4.54
N MET A 227 10.91 8.33 -4.72
CA MET A 227 10.75 9.01 -6.01
C MET A 227 12.10 9.48 -6.57
N SER A 228 12.98 10.07 -5.74
CA SER A 228 14.30 10.50 -6.21
C SER A 228 15.20 9.32 -6.62
N THR A 229 15.02 8.16 -5.99
CA THR A 229 15.76 6.94 -6.34
C THR A 229 15.26 6.38 -7.67
N ASP A 230 13.95 6.25 -7.84
CA ASP A 230 13.35 5.73 -9.07
C ASP A 230 13.63 6.64 -10.28
N MET A 231 13.62 7.97 -10.09
CA MET A 231 13.98 8.93 -11.13
C MET A 231 15.45 8.86 -11.54
N ARG A 232 16.37 8.51 -10.63
CA ARG A 232 17.79 8.30 -10.97
C ARG A 232 17.96 7.03 -11.77
N ASN A 233 17.34 5.93 -11.32
CA ASN A 233 17.37 4.66 -12.06
C ASN A 233 16.81 4.84 -13.48
N LEU A 234 15.69 5.56 -13.63
CA LEU A 234 15.14 5.90 -14.94
C LEU A 234 16.11 6.73 -15.80
N THR A 235 16.87 7.64 -15.19
CA THR A 235 17.88 8.44 -15.92
C THR A 235 19.01 7.54 -16.43
N ASP A 236 19.44 6.57 -15.62
CA ASP A 236 20.45 5.58 -16.00
C ASP A 236 19.92 4.64 -17.11
N ASP A 237 18.67 4.21 -17.02
CA ASP A 237 18.00 3.40 -18.03
C ASP A 237 17.88 4.16 -19.37
N VAL A 238 17.54 5.46 -19.34
CA VAL A 238 17.57 6.34 -20.53
C VAL A 238 18.95 6.39 -21.15
N ALA A 239 20.01 6.42 -20.34
CA ALA A 239 21.37 6.44 -20.85
C ALA A 239 21.70 5.17 -21.64
N TYR A 240 21.11 4.04 -21.26
CA TYR A 240 21.37 2.72 -21.81
C TYR A 240 20.44 2.33 -22.97
N GLU A 241 19.13 2.53 -22.84
CA GLU A 241 18.13 2.01 -23.78
C GLU A 241 17.83 2.99 -24.95
N VAL A 242 18.10 4.29 -24.80
CA VAL A 242 17.87 5.27 -25.89
C VAL A 242 19.07 5.34 -26.82
N ASN A 243 18.91 4.78 -28.02
CA ASN A 243 19.96 4.73 -29.05
C ASN A 243 20.28 6.09 -29.68
N ASP A 244 19.29 6.98 -29.81
CA ASP A 244 19.51 8.32 -30.38
C ASP A 244 20.14 9.24 -29.32
N ARG A 245 21.42 9.60 -29.54
CA ARG A 245 22.18 10.46 -28.64
C ARG A 245 21.50 11.82 -28.38
N ARG A 246 20.89 12.44 -29.39
CA ARG A 246 20.26 13.76 -29.22
C ARG A 246 19.04 13.65 -28.31
N ILE A 247 18.23 12.62 -28.53
CA ILE A 247 17.02 12.36 -27.73
C ILE A 247 17.40 11.96 -26.30
N ARG A 248 18.43 11.12 -26.15
CA ARG A 248 18.97 10.73 -24.84
C ARG A 248 19.46 11.93 -24.04
N ASP A 249 20.25 12.82 -24.65
CA ASP A 249 20.79 14.01 -23.98
C ASP A 249 19.64 14.98 -23.58
N GLU A 250 18.63 15.14 -24.45
CA GLU A 250 17.42 15.93 -24.17
C GLU A 250 16.63 15.36 -22.98
N LEU A 251 16.33 14.05 -22.98
CA LEU A 251 15.59 13.37 -21.91
C LEU A 251 16.38 13.38 -20.60
N THR A 252 17.69 13.16 -20.64
CA THR A 252 18.55 13.19 -19.44
C THR A 252 18.53 14.57 -18.79
N LEU A 253 18.61 15.65 -19.58
CA LEU A 253 18.49 17.02 -19.05
C LEU A 253 17.11 17.28 -18.43
N ALA A 254 16.05 16.80 -19.07
CA ALA A 254 14.69 16.95 -18.56
C ALA A 254 14.48 16.18 -17.25
N LEU A 255 14.92 14.91 -17.18
CA LEU A 255 14.86 14.08 -15.97
C LEU A 255 15.68 14.67 -14.81
N ASN A 256 16.83 15.28 -15.09
CA ASN A 256 17.59 16.01 -14.07
C ASN A 256 16.82 17.20 -13.48
N ARG A 257 16.05 17.93 -14.30
CA ARG A 257 15.17 19.01 -13.80
C ARG A 257 14.03 18.46 -12.94
N VAL A 258 13.41 17.36 -13.35
CA VAL A 258 12.39 16.66 -12.54
C VAL A 258 12.98 16.23 -11.19
N ASN A 259 14.17 15.62 -11.20
CA ASN A 259 14.90 15.23 -9.98
C ASN A 259 15.23 16.42 -9.05
N GLN A 260 15.59 17.57 -9.60
CA GLN A 260 15.78 18.80 -8.82
C GLN A 260 14.48 19.24 -8.15
N GLN A 261 13.35 19.16 -8.87
CA GLN A 261 12.06 19.50 -8.29
C GLN A 261 11.64 18.53 -7.18
N VAL A 262 11.95 17.23 -7.30
CA VAL A 262 11.76 16.27 -6.20
C VAL A 262 12.51 16.69 -4.94
N ARG A 263 13.76 17.15 -5.07
CA ARG A 263 14.54 17.67 -3.94
C ARG A 263 13.91 18.93 -3.33
N THR A 264 13.40 19.85 -4.15
CA THR A 264 12.69 21.04 -3.67
C THR A 264 11.45 20.65 -2.86
N MET A 265 10.69 19.63 -3.29
CA MET A 265 9.57 19.10 -2.52
C MET A 265 10.02 18.51 -1.18
N SER A 266 11.11 17.73 -1.17
CA SER A 266 11.66 17.16 0.07
C SER A 266 12.07 18.26 1.06
N LEU A 267 12.74 19.32 0.59
CA LEU A 267 13.13 20.45 1.43
C LEU A 267 11.91 21.17 2.02
N ALA A 268 10.86 21.40 1.24
CA ALA A 268 9.63 22.01 1.76
C ALA A 268 9.00 21.20 2.91
N VAL A 269 9.00 19.87 2.82
CA VAL A 269 8.51 19.01 3.91
C VAL A 269 9.48 18.98 5.10
N GLN A 270 10.79 18.99 4.85
CA GLN A 270 11.80 19.06 5.90
C GLN A 270 11.69 20.35 6.73
N ASP A 271 11.42 21.47 6.06
CA ASP A 271 11.25 22.79 6.67
C ASP A 271 9.88 22.97 7.34
N GLN A 272 9.06 21.90 7.40
CA GLN A 272 7.70 21.91 7.94
C GLN A 272 6.82 23.00 7.28
N ALA A 273 6.99 23.20 5.97
CA ALA A 273 6.20 24.18 5.23
C ALA A 273 4.71 23.82 5.24
N ASP A 274 3.86 24.85 5.14
CA ASP A 274 2.41 24.67 5.08
C ASP A 274 2.01 23.73 3.94
N ARG A 275 0.94 22.94 4.16
CA ARG A 275 0.41 21.98 3.17
C ARG A 275 0.26 22.59 1.78
N ASN A 276 -0.25 23.81 1.67
CA ASN A 276 -0.48 24.47 0.38
C ASN A 276 0.84 24.69 -0.38
N ILE A 277 1.92 25.02 0.33
CA ILE A 277 3.25 25.19 -0.27
C ILE A 277 3.73 23.84 -0.80
N VAL A 278 3.59 22.76 -0.02
CA VAL A 278 3.99 21.41 -0.45
C VAL A 278 3.18 20.96 -1.67
N VAL A 279 1.86 21.19 -1.67
CA VAL A 279 0.97 20.90 -2.80
C VAL A 279 1.38 21.67 -4.05
N ASP A 280 1.73 22.94 -3.92
CA ASP A 280 2.16 23.75 -5.08
C ASP A 280 3.51 23.30 -5.63
N GLN A 281 4.45 22.88 -4.78
CA GLN A 281 5.70 22.27 -5.25
C GLN A 281 5.46 20.94 -5.97
N TYR A 282 4.47 20.17 -5.51
CA TYR A 282 4.09 18.92 -6.14
C TYR A 282 3.37 19.11 -7.48
N LYS A 283 2.51 20.12 -7.63
CA LYS A 283 1.95 20.48 -8.95
C LYS A 283 3.04 20.86 -9.96
N ARG A 284 4.05 21.62 -9.54
CA ARG A 284 5.20 21.94 -10.40
C ARG A 284 5.98 20.71 -10.82
N PHE A 285 6.11 19.73 -9.94
CA PHE A 285 6.67 18.43 -10.29
C PHE A 285 5.85 17.75 -11.39
N GLN A 286 4.52 17.69 -11.24
CA GLN A 286 3.62 17.10 -12.25
C GLN A 286 3.74 17.78 -13.62
N GLU A 287 3.79 19.11 -13.64
CA GLU A 287 3.97 19.91 -14.87
C GLU A 287 5.27 19.58 -15.61
N LEU A 288 6.34 19.29 -14.88
CA LEU A 288 7.62 18.87 -15.46
C LEU A 288 7.63 17.40 -15.85
N TRP A 289 6.97 16.54 -15.06
CA TRP A 289 7.07 15.09 -15.20
C TRP A 289 6.20 14.54 -16.31
N TYR A 290 4.91 14.88 -16.37
CA TYR A 290 3.98 14.23 -17.29
C TYR A 290 4.33 14.36 -18.78
N PRO A 291 4.80 15.53 -19.27
CA PRO A 291 5.22 15.64 -20.66
C PRO A 291 6.38 14.69 -20.99
N GLU A 292 7.33 14.52 -20.07
CA GLU A 292 8.51 13.69 -20.27
C GLU A 292 8.18 12.20 -20.11
N ALA A 293 7.31 11.85 -19.17
CA ALA A 293 6.77 10.50 -19.04
C ALA A 293 6.10 10.03 -20.33
N ALA A 294 5.27 10.89 -20.95
CA ALA A 294 4.61 10.59 -22.23
C ALA A 294 5.61 10.37 -23.38
N LYS A 295 6.71 11.14 -23.43
CA LYS A 295 7.77 10.92 -24.43
C LYS A 295 8.49 9.60 -24.21
N LEU A 296 8.79 9.25 -22.96
CA LEU A 296 9.51 8.04 -22.61
C LEU A 296 8.77 6.77 -23.04
N GLN A 297 7.43 6.78 -23.01
CA GLN A 297 6.58 5.66 -23.48
C GLN A 297 6.87 5.23 -24.93
N ALA A 298 7.44 6.12 -25.77
CA ALA A 298 7.79 5.80 -27.15
C ALA A 298 9.10 4.99 -27.29
N TYR A 299 9.94 4.97 -26.25
CA TYR A 299 11.29 4.41 -26.28
C TYR A 299 11.51 3.24 -25.30
N THR A 300 10.45 2.81 -24.59
CA THR A 300 10.54 1.87 -23.46
C THR A 300 11.05 0.48 -23.85
N GLY A 301 12.16 0.07 -23.24
CA GLY A 301 12.52 -1.32 -22.99
C GLY A 301 12.03 -1.80 -21.62
N SER A 302 12.36 -3.05 -21.25
CA SER A 302 11.82 -3.69 -20.04
C SER A 302 12.30 -3.03 -18.74
N ALA A 303 13.46 -2.37 -18.70
CA ALA A 303 13.94 -1.70 -17.49
C ALA A 303 13.21 -0.37 -17.28
N MET A 304 13.11 0.45 -18.34
CA MET A 304 12.33 1.69 -18.30
C MET A 304 10.87 1.46 -17.90
N ASP A 305 10.22 0.42 -18.44
CA ASP A 305 8.82 0.10 -18.09
C ASP A 305 8.66 -0.16 -16.58
N ARG A 306 9.64 -0.81 -15.95
CA ARG A 306 9.62 -1.06 -14.50
C ARG A 306 9.72 0.25 -13.71
N ASP A 307 10.65 1.12 -14.09
CA ASP A 307 10.90 2.34 -13.33
C ASP A 307 9.80 3.39 -13.55
N LEU A 308 9.24 3.47 -14.75
CA LEU A 308 8.01 4.25 -15.03
C LEU A 308 6.83 3.78 -14.18
N ARG A 309 6.64 2.46 -13.99
CA ARG A 309 5.60 1.92 -13.10
C ARG A 309 5.84 2.27 -11.63
N ARG A 310 7.08 2.19 -11.15
CA ARG A 310 7.43 2.56 -9.77
C ARG A 310 7.20 4.04 -9.49
N ILE A 311 7.58 4.89 -10.44
CA ILE A 311 7.30 6.33 -10.37
C ILE A 311 5.79 6.58 -10.36
N ALA A 312 5.03 5.92 -11.24
CA ALA A 312 3.57 6.01 -11.28
C ALA A 312 2.91 5.64 -9.94
N GLN A 313 3.38 4.56 -9.31
CA GLN A 313 2.91 4.14 -7.99
C GLN A 313 3.24 5.18 -6.91
N THR A 314 4.51 5.59 -6.82
CA THR A 314 4.97 6.56 -5.82
C THR A 314 4.26 7.90 -5.99
N ASP A 315 4.00 8.32 -7.22
CA ASP A 315 3.23 9.53 -7.54
C ASP A 315 1.81 9.47 -6.99
N SER A 316 1.11 8.33 -7.15
CA SER A 316 -0.23 8.13 -6.58
C SER A 316 -0.22 8.19 -5.05
N GLU A 317 0.77 7.54 -4.43
CA GLU A 317 0.93 7.51 -2.97
C GLU A 317 1.21 8.91 -2.40
N ILE A 318 2.07 9.71 -3.06
CA ILE A 318 2.30 11.12 -2.68
C ILE A 318 1.01 11.93 -2.80
N ARG A 319 0.25 11.75 -3.90
CA ARG A 319 -1.03 12.45 -4.12
C ARG A 319 -2.03 12.18 -3.00
N GLN A 320 -2.08 10.93 -2.54
CA GLN A 320 -2.92 10.51 -1.42
C GLN A 320 -2.51 11.18 -0.11
N LEU A 321 -1.20 11.17 0.20
CA LEU A 321 -0.66 11.81 1.41
C LEU A 321 -0.89 13.33 1.43
N LEU A 322 -0.94 13.97 0.25
CA LEU A 322 -1.26 15.39 0.10
C LEU A 322 -2.78 15.69 0.09
N MET A 323 -3.62 14.65 0.08
CA MET A 323 -5.08 14.73 0.05
C MET A 323 -5.58 15.58 -1.13
N MET A 324 -4.98 15.40 -2.31
CA MET A 324 -5.34 16.16 -3.50
C MET A 324 -6.53 15.50 -4.23
N PRO A 325 -7.49 16.28 -4.77
CA PRO A 325 -8.59 15.75 -5.56
C PRO A 325 -8.08 14.93 -6.74
N GLN A 326 -8.69 13.77 -6.99
CA GLN A 326 -8.29 12.89 -8.07
C GLN A 326 -8.47 13.57 -9.44
N GLN A 327 -7.38 13.62 -10.19
CA GLN A 327 -7.43 13.79 -11.63
C GLN A 327 -7.01 12.46 -12.25
N LEU A 328 -7.94 11.80 -12.93
CA LEU A 328 -7.67 10.61 -13.71
C LEU A 328 -6.66 10.96 -14.81
N ASP A 329 -5.41 10.52 -14.65
CA ASP A 329 -4.45 10.56 -15.73
C ASP A 329 -4.76 9.44 -16.73
N LYS A 330 -5.57 9.79 -17.73
CA LYS A 330 -6.00 8.88 -18.80
C LYS A 330 -4.80 8.28 -19.53
N GLN A 331 -3.75 9.07 -19.75
CA GLN A 331 -2.57 8.61 -20.48
C GLN A 331 -1.82 7.54 -19.68
N GLN A 332 -1.70 7.74 -18.36
CA GLN A 332 -1.12 6.76 -17.45
C GLN A 332 -1.92 5.45 -17.41
N LEU A 333 -3.25 5.52 -17.30
CA LEU A 333 -4.11 4.32 -17.28
C LEU A 333 -4.01 3.52 -18.58
N VAL A 334 -4.02 4.21 -19.73
CA VAL A 334 -3.86 3.57 -21.05
C VAL A 334 -2.47 2.93 -21.17
N TYR A 335 -1.42 3.63 -20.73
CA TYR A 335 -0.06 3.11 -20.75
C TYR A 335 0.10 1.86 -19.88
N LEU A 336 -0.35 1.90 -18.63
CA LEU A 336 -0.28 0.75 -17.71
C LEU A 336 -1.04 -0.46 -18.27
N THR A 337 -2.22 -0.23 -18.87
CA THR A 337 -3.02 -1.30 -19.47
C THR A 337 -2.36 -1.88 -20.73
N ASN A 338 -1.71 -1.03 -21.55
CA ASN A 338 -0.93 -1.51 -22.69
C ASN A 338 0.33 -2.27 -22.25
N SER A 339 0.98 -1.85 -21.17
CA SER A 339 2.10 -2.57 -20.55
C SER A 339 1.64 -3.95 -20.05
N LEU A 340 0.45 -4.03 -19.44
CA LEU A 340 -0.16 -5.29 -19.04
C LEU A 340 -0.37 -6.24 -20.23
N LYS A 341 -0.88 -5.74 -21.37
CA LYS A 341 -1.02 -6.54 -22.61
C LYS A 341 0.33 -7.08 -23.09
N LYS A 342 1.37 -6.24 -23.09
CA LYS A 342 2.74 -6.65 -23.45
C LYS A 342 3.29 -7.72 -22.50
N ASP A 343 3.00 -7.62 -21.20
CA ASP A 343 3.42 -8.63 -20.21
C ASP A 343 2.73 -9.98 -20.46
N ILE A 344 1.46 -9.97 -20.89
CA ILE A 344 0.76 -11.19 -21.32
C ILE A 344 1.41 -11.76 -22.59
N ASP A 345 1.76 -10.93 -23.57
CA ASP A 345 2.49 -11.38 -24.78
C ASP A 345 3.84 -12.03 -24.41
N GLU A 346 4.60 -11.37 -23.51
CA GLU A 346 5.89 -11.85 -23.01
C GLU A 346 5.73 -13.21 -22.31
N PHE A 347 4.65 -13.38 -21.53
CA PHE A 347 4.36 -14.65 -20.85
C PHE A 347 4.26 -15.81 -21.84
N PHE A 348 3.51 -15.64 -22.93
CA PHE A 348 3.35 -16.68 -23.95
C PHE A 348 4.61 -16.90 -24.80
N GLN A 349 5.41 -15.86 -25.03
CA GLN A 349 6.72 -16.02 -25.69
C GLN A 349 7.69 -16.88 -24.86
N ARG A 350 7.64 -16.78 -23.53
CA ARG A 350 8.50 -17.56 -22.62
C ARG A 350 7.90 -18.89 -22.19
N THR A 351 6.68 -19.18 -22.60
CA THR A 351 5.94 -20.38 -22.21
C THR A 351 5.64 -21.25 -23.42
N PRO A 352 6.54 -22.19 -23.78
CA PRO A 352 6.29 -23.09 -24.90
C PRO A 352 5.03 -23.94 -24.68
N LEU A 353 4.37 -24.30 -25.79
CA LEU A 353 3.17 -25.15 -25.82
C LEU A 353 3.28 -26.42 -24.97
N LEU A 354 4.48 -27.02 -24.92
CA LEU A 354 4.74 -28.20 -24.11
C LEU A 354 4.44 -27.95 -22.62
N LEU A 355 4.78 -26.77 -22.08
CA LEU A 355 4.48 -26.43 -20.68
C LEU A 355 2.99 -26.19 -20.45
N LEU A 356 2.29 -25.63 -21.45
CA LEU A 356 0.85 -25.35 -21.38
C LEU A 356 0.01 -26.63 -21.36
N VAL A 357 0.42 -27.66 -22.11
CA VAL A 357 -0.29 -28.94 -22.18
C VAL A 357 -0.29 -29.69 -20.85
N HIS A 358 0.76 -29.51 -20.03
CA HIS A 358 0.89 -30.14 -18.72
C HIS A 358 0.14 -29.40 -17.60
N LEU A 359 -0.53 -28.28 -17.91
CA LEU A 359 -1.34 -27.57 -16.92
C LEU A 359 -2.62 -28.35 -16.59
N PRO A 360 -3.08 -28.33 -15.33
CA PRO A 360 -4.31 -29.01 -14.91
C PRO A 360 -5.57 -28.57 -15.67
N LYS A 361 -5.55 -27.35 -16.23
CA LYS A 361 -6.64 -26.72 -16.99
C LYS A 361 -6.21 -26.37 -18.42
N SER A 362 -5.48 -27.26 -19.08
CA SER A 362 -4.92 -27.01 -20.42
C SER A 362 -5.97 -26.66 -21.48
N ASN A 363 -7.21 -27.13 -21.34
CA ASN A 363 -8.33 -26.82 -22.24
C ASN A 363 -8.90 -25.40 -22.10
N THR A 364 -8.63 -24.68 -21.01
CA THR A 364 -9.11 -23.30 -20.80
C THR A 364 -8.04 -22.25 -20.98
N VAL A 365 -6.79 -22.65 -21.27
CA VAL A 365 -5.62 -21.77 -21.41
C VAL A 365 -5.85 -20.64 -22.40
N LEU A 366 -6.28 -20.96 -23.64
CA LEU A 366 -6.49 -19.95 -24.67
C LEU A 366 -7.69 -19.05 -24.37
N ALA A 367 -8.80 -19.62 -23.91
CA ALA A 367 -9.99 -18.87 -23.55
C ALA A 367 -9.72 -17.86 -22.41
N THR A 368 -8.94 -18.27 -21.41
CA THR A 368 -8.55 -17.40 -20.28
C THR A 368 -7.63 -16.27 -20.73
N ALA A 369 -6.74 -16.52 -21.69
CA ALA A 369 -5.87 -15.50 -22.26
C ALA A 369 -6.67 -14.48 -23.09
N ASP A 370 -7.53 -14.96 -23.99
CA ASP A 370 -8.37 -14.12 -24.84
C ASP A 370 -9.32 -13.25 -24.01
N GLU A 371 -9.92 -13.80 -22.96
CA GLU A 371 -10.73 -13.03 -21.99
C GLU A 371 -9.91 -11.89 -21.38
N PHE A 372 -8.67 -12.18 -20.96
CA PHE A 372 -7.81 -11.18 -20.33
C PHE A 372 -7.43 -10.04 -21.29
N TYR A 373 -7.12 -10.35 -22.56
CA TYR A 373 -6.92 -9.32 -23.58
C TYR A 373 -8.19 -8.50 -23.81
N GLY A 374 -9.34 -9.17 -23.92
CA GLY A 374 -10.62 -8.53 -24.17
C GLY A 374 -11.00 -7.51 -23.09
N VAL A 375 -10.80 -7.84 -21.81
CA VAL A 375 -11.07 -6.89 -20.71
C VAL A 375 -10.08 -5.73 -20.68
N CYS A 376 -8.81 -5.95 -21.07
CA CYS A 376 -7.83 -4.87 -21.20
C CYS A 376 -8.22 -3.89 -22.32
N GLU A 377 -8.66 -4.37 -23.48
CA GLU A 377 -9.13 -3.51 -24.57
C GLU A 377 -10.41 -2.76 -24.20
N TYR A 378 -11.35 -3.45 -23.54
CA TYR A 378 -12.57 -2.83 -23.03
C TYR A 378 -12.25 -1.69 -22.05
N PHE A 379 -11.29 -1.88 -21.15
CA PHE A 379 -10.86 -0.84 -20.21
C PHE A 379 -10.26 0.37 -20.93
N VAL A 380 -9.34 0.15 -21.88
CA VAL A 380 -8.76 1.24 -22.69
C VAL A 380 -9.83 2.02 -23.44
N ASP A 381 -10.84 1.34 -23.98
CA ASP A 381 -11.99 1.95 -24.65
C ASP A 381 -12.80 2.84 -23.71
N ILE A 382 -13.09 2.37 -22.49
CA ILE A 382 -13.83 3.15 -21.47
C ILE A 382 -13.01 4.38 -21.04
N VAL A 383 -11.71 4.20 -20.77
CA VAL A 383 -10.80 5.29 -20.40
C VAL A 383 -10.70 6.33 -21.52
N ASN A 384 -10.68 5.95 -22.79
CA ASN A 384 -10.61 6.89 -23.90
C ASN A 384 -11.94 7.61 -24.19
N ARG A 385 -13.08 6.99 -23.86
CA ARG A 385 -14.42 7.61 -23.98
C ARG A 385 -14.77 8.61 -22.86
N SER A 386 -13.89 8.76 -21.86
CA SER A 386 -14.11 9.50 -20.61
C SER A 386 -14.19 11.03 -20.71
N ASN A 387 -14.54 11.61 -21.86
CA ASN A 387 -15.18 12.93 -21.85
C ASN A 387 -16.67 12.83 -21.44
N THR A 388 -17.21 11.60 -21.37
CA THR A 388 -18.62 11.31 -21.00
C THR A 388 -18.79 10.19 -19.95
N ALA A 389 -17.77 9.35 -19.72
CA ALA A 389 -17.82 8.26 -18.73
C ALA A 389 -17.48 8.77 -17.32
N SER A 390 -18.26 8.33 -16.33
CA SER A 390 -18.06 8.64 -14.93
C SER A 390 -16.88 7.84 -14.33
N MET A 391 -16.29 8.30 -13.23
CA MET A 391 -15.24 7.55 -12.50
C MET A 391 -15.72 6.14 -12.12
N THR A 392 -17.00 6.00 -11.81
CA THR A 392 -17.64 4.71 -11.51
C THR A 392 -17.54 3.74 -12.68
N ASP A 393 -17.68 4.21 -13.92
CA ASP A 393 -17.58 3.35 -15.11
C ASP A 393 -16.15 2.83 -15.32
N VAL A 394 -15.14 3.68 -15.05
CA VAL A 394 -13.72 3.29 -15.13
C VAL A 394 -13.37 2.28 -14.05
N VAL A 395 -13.82 2.50 -12.82
CA VAL A 395 -13.61 1.56 -11.70
C VAL A 395 -14.31 0.22 -11.96
N GLU A 396 -15.53 0.24 -12.49
CA GLU A 396 -16.24 -1.00 -12.85
C GLU A 396 -15.55 -1.73 -14.00
N ALA A 397 -15.07 -1.02 -15.02
CA ALA A 397 -14.26 -1.60 -16.07
C ALA A 397 -12.99 -2.27 -15.53
N PHE A 398 -12.34 -1.66 -14.53
CA PHE A 398 -11.17 -2.23 -13.87
C PHE A 398 -11.47 -3.51 -13.10
N ARG A 399 -12.64 -3.63 -12.46
CA ARG A 399 -13.03 -4.87 -11.76
C ARG A 399 -13.07 -6.10 -12.67
N TYR A 400 -13.39 -5.92 -13.96
CA TYR A 400 -13.29 -7.02 -14.95
C TYR A 400 -11.84 -7.45 -15.19
N ILE A 401 -10.88 -6.52 -15.17
CA ILE A 401 -9.44 -6.84 -15.23
C ILE A 401 -9.04 -7.67 -14.01
N GLU A 402 -9.47 -7.29 -12.80
CA GLU A 402 -9.15 -8.03 -11.57
C GLU A 402 -9.79 -9.43 -11.52
N ALA A 403 -10.97 -9.61 -12.12
CA ALA A 403 -11.60 -10.92 -12.24
C ALA A 403 -10.84 -11.80 -13.23
N ALA A 404 -10.47 -11.25 -14.40
CA ALA A 404 -9.71 -11.97 -15.41
C ALA A 404 -8.30 -12.35 -14.91
N GLU A 405 -7.62 -11.47 -14.17
CA GLU A 405 -6.34 -11.75 -13.54
C GLU A 405 -6.41 -12.95 -12.60
N ARG A 406 -7.42 -13.00 -11.72
CA ARG A 406 -7.59 -14.13 -10.79
C ARG A 406 -7.77 -15.46 -11.52
N ASN A 407 -8.53 -15.45 -12.61
CA ASN A 407 -8.71 -16.63 -13.47
C ASN A 407 -7.42 -17.01 -14.19
N PHE A 408 -6.68 -16.02 -14.70
CA PHE A 408 -5.39 -16.19 -15.35
C PHE A 408 -4.36 -16.79 -14.38
N ALA A 409 -4.15 -16.16 -13.22
CA ALA A 409 -3.25 -16.64 -12.18
C ALA A 409 -3.64 -18.06 -11.73
N ALA A 410 -4.92 -18.35 -11.48
CA ALA A 410 -5.37 -19.70 -11.10
C ALA A 410 -5.07 -20.77 -12.17
N THR A 411 -5.06 -20.39 -13.45
CA THR A 411 -4.82 -21.30 -14.57
C THR A 411 -3.33 -21.53 -14.80
N PHE A 412 -2.51 -20.48 -14.68
CA PHE A 412 -1.09 -20.51 -15.07
C PHE A 412 -0.11 -20.66 -13.89
N ARG A 413 -0.52 -20.38 -12.65
CA ARG A 413 0.34 -20.52 -11.45
C ARG A 413 0.92 -21.93 -11.23
N PRO A 414 0.29 -23.04 -11.64
CA PRO A 414 0.90 -24.36 -11.55
C PRO A 414 2.11 -24.58 -12.47
N ILE A 415 2.44 -23.63 -13.35
CA ILE A 415 3.52 -23.80 -14.31
C ILE A 415 4.89 -23.92 -13.65
N GLN A 416 5.65 -24.94 -14.04
CA GLN A 416 6.99 -25.20 -13.53
C GLN A 416 8.05 -24.49 -14.37
N SER A 417 7.98 -23.16 -14.44
CA SER A 417 8.96 -22.32 -15.13
C SER A 417 9.20 -21.03 -14.36
N GLU A 418 10.41 -20.84 -13.86
CA GLU A 418 10.77 -19.63 -13.11
C GLU A 418 10.62 -18.35 -13.95
N SER A 419 10.92 -18.44 -15.25
CA SER A 419 10.77 -17.31 -16.17
C SER A 419 9.31 -16.91 -16.36
N ALA A 420 8.41 -17.90 -16.48
CA ALA A 420 6.97 -17.67 -16.58
C ALA A 420 6.38 -17.13 -15.26
N GLN A 421 6.82 -17.69 -14.12
CA GLN A 421 6.43 -17.22 -12.78
C GLN A 421 6.88 -15.77 -12.53
N SER A 422 8.04 -15.37 -13.05
CA SER A 422 8.51 -13.99 -12.96
C SER A 422 7.59 -13.02 -13.72
N ILE A 423 7.04 -13.43 -14.86
CA ILE A 423 6.12 -12.59 -15.64
C ILE A 423 4.74 -12.55 -14.96
N LEU A 424 4.26 -13.65 -14.38
CA LEU A 424 3.03 -13.63 -13.58
C LEU A 424 3.11 -12.60 -12.43
N ARG A 425 4.24 -12.55 -11.72
CA ARG A 425 4.47 -11.51 -10.69
C ARG A 425 4.48 -10.09 -11.27
N LYS A 426 5.01 -9.91 -12.48
CA LYS A 426 5.02 -8.61 -13.18
C LYS A 426 3.60 -8.15 -13.55
N ILE A 427 2.76 -9.07 -14.04
CA ILE A 427 1.33 -8.86 -14.31
C ILE A 427 0.59 -8.44 -13.01
N GLU A 428 0.78 -9.18 -11.92
CA GLU A 428 0.21 -8.87 -10.60
C GLU A 428 0.63 -7.46 -10.12
N GLN A 429 1.90 -7.09 -10.31
CA GLN A 429 2.42 -5.76 -9.97
C GLN A 429 1.78 -4.65 -10.81
N THR A 430 1.70 -4.81 -12.13
CA THR A 430 1.08 -3.82 -13.04
C THR A 430 -0.39 -3.59 -12.68
N ILE A 431 -1.12 -4.64 -12.30
CA ILE A 431 -2.50 -4.52 -11.82
C ILE A 431 -2.57 -3.85 -10.46
N GLY A 432 -1.61 -4.11 -9.57
CA GLY A 432 -1.43 -3.36 -8.33
C GLY A 432 -1.25 -1.85 -8.56
N THR A 433 -0.44 -1.45 -9.55
CA THR A 433 -0.26 -0.05 -9.93
C THR A 433 -1.53 0.55 -10.51
N LEU A 434 -2.23 -0.15 -11.42
CA LEU A 434 -3.53 0.31 -11.94
C LEU A 434 -4.55 0.55 -10.82
N ARG A 435 -4.61 -0.38 -9.86
CA ARG A 435 -5.47 -0.30 -8.68
C ARG A 435 -5.16 0.93 -7.84
N SER A 436 -3.87 1.18 -7.55
CA SER A 436 -3.45 2.32 -6.72
C SER A 436 -3.69 3.64 -7.44
N THR A 437 -3.54 3.71 -8.77
CA THR A 437 -3.90 4.87 -9.59
C THR A 437 -5.40 5.16 -9.53
N LEU A 438 -6.24 4.13 -9.51
CA LEU A 438 -7.70 4.26 -9.38
C LEU A 438 -8.17 4.41 -7.92
N MET A 439 -7.27 4.26 -6.94
CA MET A 439 -7.57 4.18 -5.50
C MET A 439 -8.68 3.18 -5.15
N VAL A 440 -8.78 2.09 -5.91
CA VAL A 440 -9.71 1.00 -5.60
C VAL A 440 -9.15 0.23 -4.40
N GLN A 441 -9.91 0.17 -3.32
CA GLN A 441 -9.50 -0.61 -2.14
C GLN A 441 -9.49 -2.11 -2.49
N ARG A 442 -8.43 -2.83 -2.12
CA ARG A 442 -8.29 -4.26 -2.40
C ARG A 442 -9.34 -5.08 -1.65
N ASP A 443 -10.11 -5.91 -2.34
CA ASP A 443 -10.87 -7.01 -1.72
C ASP A 443 -9.94 -8.14 -1.21
N ASP A 444 -8.70 -8.22 -1.72
CA ASP A 444 -7.73 -9.32 -1.55
C ASP A 444 -6.51 -8.98 -0.66
N LEU A 445 -6.62 -7.91 0.15
CA LEU A 445 -5.56 -7.31 0.98
C LEU A 445 -4.85 -8.26 1.98
N SER A 446 -5.19 -9.54 2.06
CA SER A 446 -4.70 -10.43 3.12
C SER A 446 -3.25 -10.88 2.96
N ARG A 447 -2.79 -11.31 1.77
CA ARG A 447 -1.53 -12.09 1.69
C ARG A 447 -0.29 -11.25 1.37
N GLN A 448 -0.30 -10.44 0.32
CA GLN A 448 0.87 -9.63 -0.02
C GLN A 448 1.14 -8.58 1.05
N ALA A 449 0.10 -7.91 1.55
CA ALA A 449 0.28 -6.96 2.63
C ALA A 449 0.70 -7.65 3.95
N ALA A 450 0.27 -8.89 4.22
CA ALA A 450 0.82 -9.66 5.33
C ALA A 450 2.31 -10.01 5.13
N ILE A 451 2.74 -10.30 3.89
CA ILE A 451 4.16 -10.52 3.56
C ILE A 451 4.95 -9.23 3.79
N ASP A 452 4.49 -8.11 3.25
CA ASP A 452 5.16 -6.81 3.36
C ASP A 452 5.26 -6.36 4.83
N LEU A 453 4.19 -6.55 5.61
CA LEU A 453 4.16 -6.23 7.03
C LEU A 453 5.01 -7.18 7.86
N ALA A 454 5.04 -8.48 7.53
CA ALA A 454 5.95 -9.43 8.17
C ALA A 454 7.42 -9.10 7.85
N ALA A 455 7.72 -8.63 6.64
CA ALA A 455 9.05 -8.15 6.27
C ALA A 455 9.43 -6.87 7.03
N GLU A 456 8.48 -5.94 7.23
CA GLU A 456 8.72 -4.76 8.08
C GLU A 456 9.01 -5.18 9.53
N ILE A 457 8.21 -6.07 10.11
CA ILE A 457 8.40 -6.59 11.47
C ILE A 457 9.78 -7.25 11.60
N ASP A 458 10.15 -8.10 10.65
CA ASP A 458 11.48 -8.73 10.58
C ASP A 458 12.61 -7.67 10.57
N GLY A 459 12.52 -6.68 9.67
CA GLY A 459 13.48 -5.58 9.61
C GLY A 459 13.54 -4.73 10.89
N LEU A 460 12.41 -4.53 11.58
CA LEU A 460 12.37 -3.86 12.87
C LEU A 460 13.03 -4.71 13.97
N THR A 461 12.90 -6.04 13.93
CA THR A 461 13.53 -6.93 14.93
C THR A 461 15.06 -6.90 14.84
N TYR A 462 15.62 -6.76 13.64
CA TYR A 462 17.06 -6.60 13.45
C TYR A 462 17.59 -5.36 14.20
N ASN A 463 16.92 -4.22 14.01
CA ASN A 463 17.28 -2.97 14.69
C ASN A 463 17.09 -3.08 16.22
N LEU A 464 16.02 -3.74 16.66
CA LEU A 464 15.77 -4.00 18.06
C LEU A 464 16.88 -4.82 18.71
N GLN A 465 17.35 -5.88 18.04
CA GLN A 465 18.41 -6.73 18.53
C GLN A 465 19.73 -5.96 18.70
N LEU A 466 20.09 -5.12 17.73
CA LEU A 466 21.29 -4.29 17.78
C LEU A 466 21.27 -3.29 18.96
N VAL A 467 20.18 -2.54 19.09
CA VAL A 467 20.04 -1.51 20.15
C VAL A 467 19.95 -2.16 21.53
N SER A 468 19.21 -3.25 21.66
CA SER A 468 19.06 -3.96 22.93
C SER A 468 20.36 -4.65 23.36
N GLN A 469 21.14 -5.18 22.41
CA GLN A 469 22.46 -5.74 22.73
C GLN A 469 23.40 -4.68 23.29
N ARG A 470 23.43 -3.49 22.67
CA ARG A 470 24.21 -2.35 23.18
C ARG A 470 23.79 -1.99 24.60
N TRP A 471 22.49 -1.79 24.80
CA TRP A 471 21.92 -1.47 26.11
C TRP A 471 22.28 -2.50 27.19
N LEU A 472 22.03 -3.79 26.93
CA LEU A 472 22.25 -4.87 27.90
C LEU A 472 23.73 -5.07 28.21
N GLN A 473 24.64 -4.77 27.28
CA GLN A 473 26.09 -4.81 27.51
C GLN A 473 26.58 -3.63 28.36
N THR A 474 25.91 -2.48 28.27
CA THR A 474 26.22 -1.27 29.03
C THR A 474 25.67 -1.33 30.45
N GLU A 475 24.39 -1.64 30.64
CA GLU A 475 23.73 -1.63 31.97
C GLU A 475 23.97 -2.92 32.75
N ARG A 476 24.20 -4.04 32.05
CA ARG A 476 24.42 -5.39 32.61
C ARG A 476 23.45 -5.78 33.74
N PRO A 477 22.13 -5.67 33.52
CA PRO A 477 21.15 -6.07 34.52
C PRO A 477 21.16 -7.59 34.76
N VAL A 478 20.65 -8.04 35.91
CA VAL A 478 20.58 -9.47 36.29
C VAL A 478 19.80 -10.31 35.25
N TYR A 479 18.81 -9.70 34.61
CA TYR A 479 17.99 -10.32 33.56
C TYR A 479 18.62 -10.25 32.15
N ALA A 480 19.84 -9.72 31.99
CA ALA A 480 20.41 -9.44 30.67
C ALA A 480 20.45 -10.66 29.75
N ALA A 481 20.90 -11.80 30.25
CA ALA A 481 21.00 -13.03 29.47
C ALA A 481 19.62 -13.55 29.01
N GLU A 482 18.60 -13.41 29.87
CA GLU A 482 17.23 -13.82 29.56
C GLU A 482 16.58 -12.88 28.54
N ALA A 483 16.71 -11.57 28.74
CA ALA A 483 16.21 -10.56 27.80
C ALA A 483 16.84 -10.72 26.41
N GLN A 484 18.16 -10.98 26.34
CA GLN A 484 18.86 -11.17 25.08
C GLN A 484 18.40 -12.44 24.35
N ARG A 485 18.09 -13.51 25.10
CA ARG A 485 17.53 -14.75 24.56
C ARG A 485 16.11 -14.55 24.02
N GLU A 486 15.23 -13.87 24.76
CA GLU A 486 13.86 -13.59 24.31
C GLU A 486 13.83 -12.68 23.07
N ILE A 487 14.72 -11.69 23.00
CA ILE A 487 14.85 -10.80 21.83
C ILE A 487 15.34 -11.57 20.60
N ALA A 488 16.34 -12.43 20.75
CA ALA A 488 16.82 -13.29 19.66
C ALA A 488 15.73 -14.27 19.20
N ALA A 489 15.00 -14.89 20.13
CA ALA A 489 13.90 -15.80 19.81
C ALA A 489 12.73 -15.08 19.13
N PHE A 490 12.47 -13.82 19.49
CA PHE A 490 11.47 -12.99 18.82
C PHE A 490 11.86 -12.67 17.38
N SER A 491 13.12 -12.25 17.14
CA SER A 491 13.69 -12.02 15.81
C SER A 491 13.59 -13.27 14.92
N GLU A 492 13.97 -14.43 15.46
CA GLU A 492 13.89 -15.70 14.71
C GLU A 492 12.44 -16.09 14.37
N ARG A 493 11.47 -15.80 15.24
CA ARG A 493 10.05 -16.04 14.97
C ARG A 493 9.50 -15.09 13.90
N ALA A 494 9.93 -13.83 13.89
CA ALA A 494 9.55 -12.85 12.87
C ALA A 494 10.03 -13.28 11.48
N MET A 495 11.32 -13.63 11.37
CA MET A 495 11.92 -14.14 10.13
C MET A 495 11.19 -15.42 9.65
N ARG A 496 10.90 -16.36 10.55
CA ARG A 496 10.16 -17.59 10.21
C ARG A 496 8.73 -17.32 9.72
N LEU A 497 8.03 -16.35 10.31
CA LEU A 497 6.70 -15.95 9.86
C LEU A 497 6.76 -15.33 8.45
N HIS A 498 7.72 -14.42 8.21
CA HIS A 498 7.93 -13.81 6.90
C HIS A 498 8.22 -14.88 5.82
N ASP A 499 9.20 -15.76 6.05
CA ASP A 499 9.52 -16.86 5.14
C ASP A 499 8.33 -17.79 4.86
N SER A 500 7.57 -18.11 5.91
CA SER A 500 6.37 -18.94 5.85
C SER A 500 5.29 -18.31 4.94
N LEU A 501 5.04 -17.01 5.09
CA LEU A 501 4.07 -16.27 4.27
C LEU A 501 4.51 -16.17 2.80
N VAL A 502 5.80 -15.92 2.54
CA VAL A 502 6.38 -15.89 1.19
C VAL A 502 6.20 -17.25 0.50
N ARG A 503 6.49 -18.35 1.20
CA ARG A 503 6.37 -19.73 0.68
C ARG A 503 4.94 -20.21 0.53
N GLY A 504 3.95 -19.49 1.06
CA GLY A 504 2.54 -19.81 0.91
C GLY A 504 1.99 -20.74 1.96
N SER A 505 2.32 -20.45 3.22
CA SER A 505 1.63 -21.05 4.35
C SER A 505 0.11 -20.82 4.32
N THR A 506 -0.60 -21.75 4.95
CA THR A 506 -2.06 -21.67 5.09
C THR A 506 -2.44 -20.57 6.08
N ALA A 507 -3.65 -20.02 5.95
CA ALA A 507 -4.15 -18.99 6.86
C ALA A 507 -4.13 -19.43 8.34
N ALA A 508 -4.43 -20.70 8.62
CA ALA A 508 -4.38 -21.26 9.97
C ALA A 508 -2.95 -21.27 10.55
N GLN A 509 -1.95 -21.64 9.74
CA GLN A 509 -0.55 -21.60 10.15
C GLN A 509 -0.05 -20.17 10.37
N ALA A 510 -0.41 -19.25 9.46
CA ALA A 510 -0.08 -17.83 9.58
C ALA A 510 -0.69 -17.24 10.86
N ARG A 511 -1.97 -17.51 11.16
CA ARG A 511 -2.63 -17.10 12.41
C ARG A 511 -1.87 -17.57 13.65
N GLN A 512 -1.56 -18.87 13.71
CA GLN A 512 -0.86 -19.45 14.86
C GLN A 512 0.54 -18.83 15.06
N GLN A 513 1.28 -18.64 13.97
CA GLN A 513 2.61 -18.03 14.00
C GLN A 513 2.55 -16.56 14.43
N THR A 514 1.54 -15.81 13.98
CA THR A 514 1.33 -14.41 14.37
C THR A 514 0.95 -14.28 15.84
N GLU A 515 0.10 -15.16 16.38
CA GLU A 515 -0.21 -15.17 17.83
C GLU A 515 1.04 -15.49 18.68
N GLN A 516 1.82 -16.48 18.27
CA GLN A 516 3.09 -16.81 18.95
C GLN A 516 4.10 -15.66 18.90
N LEU A 517 4.15 -14.95 17.77
CA LEU A 517 5.00 -13.77 17.61
C LEU A 517 4.54 -12.64 18.52
N TYR A 518 3.21 -12.44 18.63
CA TYR A 518 2.61 -11.45 19.51
C TYR A 518 2.89 -11.71 20.99
N GLU A 519 2.72 -12.96 21.45
CA GLU A 519 3.05 -13.33 22.83
C GLU A 519 4.55 -13.15 23.13
N SER A 520 5.40 -13.48 22.15
CA SER A 520 6.84 -13.24 22.26
C SER A 520 7.18 -11.76 22.36
N TRP A 521 6.46 -10.90 21.62
CA TRP A 521 6.61 -9.45 21.71
C TRP A 521 6.25 -8.93 23.10
N ARG A 522 5.16 -9.39 23.72
CA ARG A 522 4.79 -8.98 25.09
C ARG A 522 5.90 -9.27 26.11
N ARG A 523 6.55 -10.43 25.99
CA ARG A 523 7.69 -10.79 26.85
C ARG A 523 8.87 -9.86 26.62
N VAL A 524 9.28 -9.66 25.36
CA VAL A 524 10.38 -8.74 25.01
C VAL A 524 10.09 -7.33 25.51
N TYR A 525 8.88 -6.83 25.26
CA TYR A 525 8.44 -5.50 25.65
C TYR A 525 8.59 -5.26 27.17
N SER A 526 8.23 -6.25 28.00
CA SER A 526 8.37 -6.16 29.47
C SER A 526 9.81 -5.91 29.95
N TYR A 527 10.82 -6.29 29.16
CA TYR A 527 12.22 -5.98 29.44
C TYR A 527 12.60 -4.59 28.92
N LEU A 528 12.16 -4.21 27.72
CA LEU A 528 12.51 -2.92 27.10
C LEU A 528 12.10 -1.73 27.97
N VAL A 529 10.96 -1.83 28.64
CA VAL A 529 10.45 -0.84 29.59
C VAL A 529 11.41 -0.61 30.76
N GLN A 530 12.24 -1.58 31.11
CA GLN A 530 13.17 -1.49 32.23
C GLN A 530 14.47 -0.75 31.86
N CYS A 531 14.69 -0.46 30.56
CA CYS A 531 15.86 0.26 30.07
C CYS A 531 15.94 1.68 30.63
N ARG A 532 17.03 2.00 31.36
CA ARG A 532 17.25 3.33 31.92
C ARG A 532 18.39 4.09 31.22
N THR A 533 18.97 3.56 30.15
CA THR A 533 20.09 4.20 29.43
C THR A 533 19.61 5.23 28.40
N GLU A 534 20.55 5.81 27.65
CA GLU A 534 20.27 6.69 26.51
C GLU A 534 19.58 5.95 25.35
N ASP A 535 19.67 4.62 25.30
CA ASP A 535 19.07 3.77 24.28
C ASP A 535 17.54 3.69 24.38
N ARG A 536 16.96 4.09 25.53
CA ARG A 536 15.52 4.02 25.79
C ARG A 536 14.70 4.74 24.72
N THR A 537 15.15 5.91 24.27
CA THR A 537 14.43 6.68 23.22
C THR A 537 14.36 5.91 21.91
N GLN A 538 15.46 5.25 21.53
CA GLN A 538 15.52 4.46 20.30
C GLN A 538 14.69 3.17 20.43
N LEU A 539 14.75 2.51 21.60
CA LEU A 539 13.90 1.34 21.90
C LEU A 539 12.41 1.70 21.92
N GLY A 540 12.04 2.87 22.45
CA GLY A 540 10.66 3.36 22.44
C GLY A 540 10.15 3.63 21.04
N ARG A 541 10.96 4.23 20.16
CA ARG A 541 10.61 4.39 18.73
C ARG A 541 10.40 3.04 18.05
N LEU A 542 11.27 2.06 18.32
CA LEU A 542 11.09 0.71 17.77
C LEU A 542 9.81 0.05 18.29
N ALA A 543 9.52 0.16 19.59
CA ALA A 543 8.30 -0.38 20.19
C ALA A 543 7.03 0.28 19.64
N SER A 544 7.07 1.60 19.40
CA SER A 544 5.96 2.38 18.82
C SER A 544 5.65 2.02 17.36
N ARG A 545 6.61 1.40 16.65
CA ARG A 545 6.40 0.87 15.29
C ARG A 545 6.05 -0.61 15.28
N MET A 546 6.70 -1.38 16.15
CA MET A 546 6.52 -2.84 16.26
C MET A 546 5.11 -3.21 16.73
N THR A 547 4.58 -2.50 17.74
CA THR A 547 3.29 -2.84 18.35
C THR A 547 2.12 -2.64 17.37
N PRO A 548 2.01 -1.49 16.66
CA PRO A 548 1.01 -1.33 15.60
C PRO A 548 1.13 -2.36 14.49
N ALA A 549 2.34 -2.61 13.98
CA ALA A 549 2.56 -3.55 12.89
C ALA A 549 2.14 -4.99 13.26
N LEU A 550 2.43 -5.44 14.48
CA LEU A 550 2.01 -6.76 14.95
C LEU A 550 0.49 -6.87 15.14
N VAL A 551 -0.17 -5.81 15.61
CA VAL A 551 -1.62 -5.78 15.76
C VAL A 551 -2.32 -5.72 14.40
N GLU A 552 -1.78 -4.95 13.46
CA GLU A 552 -2.23 -4.95 12.06
C GLU A 552 -2.10 -6.35 11.45
N LEU A 553 -0.94 -7.01 11.59
CA LEU A 553 -0.74 -8.36 11.07
C LEU A 553 -1.71 -9.36 11.70
N ARG A 554 -1.96 -9.23 13.00
CA ARG A 554 -2.90 -10.07 13.76
C ARG A 554 -4.35 -9.83 13.33
N THR A 555 -4.78 -8.59 13.19
CA THR A 555 -6.15 -8.24 12.76
C THR A 555 -6.41 -8.64 11.32
N MET A 556 -5.42 -8.51 10.43
CA MET A 556 -5.50 -8.98 9.06
C MET A 556 -5.64 -10.51 8.95
N LEU A 557 -5.01 -11.25 9.86
CA LEU A 557 -4.97 -12.72 9.82
C LEU A 557 -6.04 -13.39 10.70
N SER A 558 -6.53 -12.77 11.77
CA SER A 558 -7.44 -13.39 12.76
C SER A 558 -8.88 -13.60 12.27
N GLN A 559 -9.27 -12.95 11.17
CA GLN A 559 -10.60 -13.06 10.55
C GLN A 559 -10.52 -13.74 9.17
#